data_AF-A0A444R459-F1
#
_entry.id   AF-A0A444R459-F1
#
_cell.length_a   1.000
_cell.length_b   1.000
_cell.length_c   1.000
_cell.angle_alpha   90.00
_cell.angle_beta   90.00
_cell.angle_gamma   90.00
#
_symmetry.space_group_name_H-M   'P 1'
#
loop_
_entity.id
_entity.type
_entity.pdbx_description
1 polymer ?
#
loop_
_entity_poly.entity_id
_entity_poly.type
_entity_poly.pdbx_seq_one_letter_code
_entity_poly.pdbx_strand_id
1 'polypeptide(L)'
;MKRKLLLLLLFPFSTNSASLYSLIREAVMHDPIVMEARAELISAQSRIEQASSAHWPVVTATGSKLLSQSHRYSYDYDSEDILPGIRGEVNIFASGAIEADVHRSESEAEYYHYKMEETGEETIRSFVSLYLDALREKQSIEVLKQSLSRHNAILNDLNTISIHDTGRESEFVQAEARRLMVRQQINSRSRVLKTTLGKLSTWTKNPVTESDLENPFSRMTEARLLTDFTQAPQKGNPSWGSRRAGVVGNKAAQEAHELGRNTRGGLTGC
;
A
#
# COMPACT_ATOMS: atom_id res chain seq x y z
N MET A 1 46.45 -42.43 -10.56
CA MET A 1 45.51 -42.45 -9.40
C MET A 1 45.54 -41.05 -8.79
N LYS A 2 44.50 -40.22 -8.63
CA LYS A 2 43.04 -40.38 -8.52
C LYS A 2 42.42 -39.09 -9.10
N ARG A 3 41.44 -39.20 -10.02
CA ARG A 3 40.57 -38.09 -10.44
C ARG A 3 39.51 -37.92 -9.34
N LYS A 4 39.51 -36.79 -8.62
CA LYS A 4 38.43 -36.43 -7.69
C LYS A 4 37.28 -35.83 -8.50
N LEU A 5 36.22 -36.62 -8.65
CA LEU A 5 34.92 -36.19 -9.15
C LEU A 5 34.23 -35.39 -8.02
N LEU A 6 34.04 -34.08 -8.23
CA LEU A 6 33.29 -33.20 -7.32
C LEU A 6 31.82 -33.26 -7.76
N LEU A 7 30.97 -33.92 -6.97
CA LEU A 7 29.53 -34.06 -7.20
C LEU A 7 28.83 -32.78 -6.71
N LEU A 8 28.26 -32.02 -7.64
CA LEU A 8 27.48 -30.81 -7.35
C LEU A 8 26.05 -31.21 -6.96
N LEU A 9 25.70 -31.06 -5.68
CA LEU A 9 24.33 -31.25 -5.17
C LEU A 9 23.46 -30.06 -5.61
N LEU A 10 22.70 -30.25 -6.69
CA LEU A 10 21.59 -29.39 -7.07
C LEU A 10 20.44 -29.63 -6.08
N PHE A 11 20.30 -28.74 -5.09
CA PHE A 11 19.06 -28.65 -4.32
C PHE A 11 17.93 -28.18 -5.26
N PRO A 12 16.82 -28.92 -5.40
CA PRO A 12 15.66 -28.42 -6.09
C PRO A 12 15.09 -27.25 -5.27
N PHE A 13 15.14 -26.04 -5.82
CA PHE A 13 14.31 -24.94 -5.33
C PHE A 13 12.86 -25.39 -5.49
N SER A 14 12.20 -25.74 -4.39
CA SER A 14 10.75 -25.90 -4.38
C SER A 14 10.14 -24.55 -4.73
N THR A 15 9.66 -24.42 -5.96
CA THR A 15 8.79 -23.32 -6.38
C THR A 15 7.49 -23.47 -5.61
N ASN A 16 7.42 -22.88 -4.42
CA ASN A 16 6.17 -22.74 -3.69
C ASN A 16 5.35 -21.67 -4.43
N SER A 17 4.38 -22.12 -5.22
CA SER A 17 3.32 -21.25 -5.74
C SER A 17 2.69 -20.52 -4.56
N ALA A 18 2.85 -19.20 -4.53
CA ALA A 18 2.34 -18.41 -3.41
C ALA A 18 0.82 -18.27 -3.53
N SER A 19 0.10 -18.63 -2.47
CA SER A 19 -1.34 -18.45 -2.42
C SER A 19 -1.73 -16.98 -2.59
N LEU A 20 -2.88 -16.70 -3.19
CA LEU A 20 -3.42 -15.32 -3.32
C LEU A 20 -3.41 -14.59 -1.97
N TYR A 21 -3.77 -15.28 -0.88
CA TYR A 21 -3.77 -14.71 0.46
C TYR A 21 -2.39 -14.25 0.93
N SER A 22 -1.35 -15.06 0.71
CA SER A 22 0.02 -14.67 1.05
C SER A 22 0.49 -13.46 0.23
N LEU A 23 0.13 -13.40 -1.04
CA LEU A 23 0.49 -12.27 -1.91
C LEU A 23 -0.21 -10.97 -1.48
N ILE A 24 -1.50 -11.05 -1.12
CA ILE A 24 -2.24 -9.89 -0.58
C ILE A 24 -1.62 -9.41 0.72
N ARG A 25 -1.33 -10.32 1.65
CA ARG A 25 -0.67 -9.96 2.92
C ARG A 25 0.65 -9.26 2.68
N GLU A 26 1.44 -9.76 1.74
CA GLU A 26 2.72 -9.17 1.39
C GLU A 26 2.55 -7.79 0.77
N ALA A 27 1.59 -7.63 -0.15
CA ALA A 27 1.26 -6.37 -0.79
C ALA A 27 0.88 -5.29 0.23
N VAL A 28 0.00 -5.60 1.18
CA VAL A 28 -0.39 -4.64 2.24
C VAL A 28 0.79 -4.27 3.14
N MET A 29 1.73 -5.19 3.38
CA MET A 29 2.86 -4.94 4.28
C MET A 29 4.01 -4.17 3.63
N HIS A 30 4.12 -4.18 2.29
CA HIS A 30 5.21 -3.53 1.56
C HIS A 30 4.75 -2.38 0.67
N ASP A 31 3.45 -2.10 0.62
CA ASP A 31 2.93 -0.96 -0.11
C ASP A 31 3.36 0.36 0.55
N PRO A 32 4.05 1.27 -0.17
CA PRO A 32 4.52 2.53 0.39
C PRO A 32 3.42 3.43 0.94
N ILE A 33 2.22 3.40 0.34
CA ILE A 33 1.09 4.24 0.75
C ILE A 33 0.51 3.72 2.07
N VAL A 34 0.41 2.39 2.24
CA VAL A 34 0.02 1.79 3.52
C VAL A 34 1.07 2.06 4.60
N MET A 35 2.36 2.03 4.25
CA MET A 35 3.44 2.35 5.19
C MET A 35 3.38 3.82 5.64
N GLU A 36 3.13 4.75 4.73
CA GLU A 36 2.90 6.17 5.05
C GLU A 36 1.71 6.34 5.99
N ALA A 37 0.56 5.75 5.65
CA ALA A 37 -0.64 5.83 6.48
C ALA A 37 -0.42 5.26 7.90
N ARG A 38 0.38 4.19 8.01
CA ARG A 38 0.79 3.64 9.31
C ARG A 38 1.71 4.59 10.08
N ALA A 39 2.67 5.24 9.41
CA ALA A 39 3.54 6.21 10.03
C ALA A 39 2.75 7.43 10.56
N GLU A 40 1.74 7.88 9.81
CA GLU A 40 0.82 8.94 10.25
C GLU A 40 0.02 8.54 11.50
N LEU A 41 -0.49 7.31 11.55
CA LEU A 41 -1.14 6.80 12.76
C LEU A 41 -0.20 6.78 13.97
N ILE A 42 1.04 6.30 13.81
CA ILE A 42 2.03 6.28 14.89
C ILE A 42 2.36 7.72 15.33
N SER A 43 2.52 8.64 14.38
CA SER A 43 2.74 10.07 14.63
C SER A 43 1.58 10.68 15.42
N ALA A 44 0.33 10.35 15.07
CA ALA A 44 -0.86 10.79 15.79
C ALA A 44 -0.91 10.22 17.21
N GLN A 45 -0.54 8.95 17.41
CA GLN A 45 -0.43 8.35 18.74
C GLN A 45 0.62 9.05 19.61
N SER A 46 1.78 9.40 19.05
CA SER A 46 2.78 10.21 19.77
C SER A 46 2.27 11.61 20.10
N ARG A 47 1.39 12.20 19.27
CA ARG A 47 0.73 13.47 19.62
C ARG A 47 -0.18 13.34 20.85
N ILE A 48 -0.87 12.22 21.02
CA ILE A 48 -1.65 11.94 22.25
C ILE A 48 -0.72 11.93 23.48
N GLU A 49 0.42 11.25 23.39
CA GLU A 49 1.40 11.18 24.48
C GLU A 49 1.97 12.58 24.81
N GLN A 50 2.27 13.37 23.79
CA GLN A 50 2.72 14.76 23.95
C GLN A 50 1.66 15.64 24.61
N ALA A 51 0.40 15.58 24.16
CA ALA A 51 -0.70 16.32 24.74
C ALA A 51 -0.95 15.90 26.20
N SER A 52 -0.91 14.60 26.47
CA SER A 52 -1.07 14.04 27.83
C SER A 52 0.08 14.45 28.75
N SER A 53 1.27 14.69 28.20
CA SER A 53 2.43 15.13 28.96
C SER A 53 2.29 16.54 29.51
N ALA A 54 1.38 17.36 28.98
CA ALA A 54 1.13 18.71 29.47
C ALA A 54 0.53 18.74 30.89
N HIS A 55 0.07 17.60 31.42
CA HIS A 55 -0.31 17.43 32.82
C HIS A 55 0.89 17.30 33.77
N TRP A 56 2.06 16.97 33.25
CA TRP A 56 3.25 16.72 34.05
C TRP A 56 4.19 17.94 34.06
N PRO A 57 4.98 18.12 35.14
CA PRO A 57 5.99 19.16 35.17
C PRO A 57 7.07 18.89 34.12
N VAL A 58 7.48 19.93 33.39
CA VAL A 58 8.55 19.89 32.40
C VAL A 58 9.81 20.46 33.02
N VAL A 59 10.91 19.70 32.95
CA VAL A 59 12.23 20.15 33.43
C VAL A 59 13.17 20.26 32.24
N THR A 60 13.68 21.46 32.00
CA THR A 60 14.57 21.78 30.88
C THR A 60 15.94 22.18 31.42
N ALA A 61 16.98 21.47 31.00
CA ALA A 61 18.36 21.88 31.23
C ALA A 61 18.87 22.67 30.02
N THR A 62 19.36 23.89 30.25
CA THR A 62 19.85 24.78 29.20
C THR A 62 21.30 25.19 29.48
N GLY A 63 22.11 25.29 28.44
CA GLY A 63 23.44 25.89 28.51
C GLY A 63 23.59 26.91 27.39
N SER A 64 23.61 28.20 27.73
CA SER A 64 23.79 29.27 26.75
C SER A 64 25.15 29.92 26.91
N LYS A 65 25.82 30.20 25.79
CA LYS A 65 27.06 30.99 25.74
C LYS A 65 26.80 32.25 24.91
N LEU A 66 27.02 33.41 25.51
CA LEU A 66 26.90 34.68 24.80
C LEU A 66 28.14 34.88 23.93
N LEU A 67 27.96 35.01 22.61
CA LEU A 67 29.07 35.09 21.64
C LEU A 67 29.48 36.53 21.29
N SER A 68 28.58 37.49 21.46
CA SER A 68 28.87 38.91 21.21
C SER A 68 27.78 39.77 21.86
N GLN A 69 28.21 40.82 22.56
CA GLN A 69 27.31 41.81 23.16
C GLN A 69 27.79 43.20 22.74
N SER A 70 26.89 44.00 22.15
CA SER A 70 27.19 45.38 21.76
C SER A 70 27.00 46.31 22.95
N HIS A 71 28.09 46.90 23.45
CA HIS A 71 28.05 47.86 24.55
C HIS A 71 28.14 49.29 24.01
N ARG A 72 27.28 50.19 24.52
CA ARG A 72 27.31 51.63 24.18
C ARG A 72 28.46 52.38 24.86
N TYR A 73 29.10 51.77 25.86
CA TYR A 73 30.21 52.31 26.65
C TYR A 73 31.34 51.26 26.74
N SER A 74 32.59 51.70 26.62
CA SER A 74 33.76 50.85 26.35
C SER A 74 34.41 50.18 27.59
N TYR A 75 33.71 50.08 28.71
CA TYR A 75 34.31 49.60 29.98
C TYR A 75 33.93 48.17 30.37
N ASP A 76 33.15 47.48 29.53
CA ASP A 76 32.64 46.13 29.83
C ASP A 76 32.85 45.25 28.60
N TYR A 77 34.09 44.78 28.44
CA TYR A 77 34.43 43.71 27.52
C TYR A 77 34.98 42.54 28.34
N ASP A 78 34.49 41.36 28.00
CA ASP A 78 34.91 40.03 28.46
C ASP A 78 34.16 39.47 29.68
N SER A 79 32.96 38.95 29.44
CA SER A 79 32.50 37.72 30.10
C SER A 79 31.91 36.76 29.07
N GLU A 80 32.74 35.81 28.63
CA GLU A 80 32.35 34.72 27.72
C GLU A 80 31.85 33.50 28.53
N ASP A 81 31.08 33.77 29.59
CA ASP A 81 30.68 32.74 30.54
C ASP A 81 29.59 31.83 29.96
N ILE A 82 29.78 30.53 30.14
CA ILE A 82 28.73 29.53 29.88
C ILE A 82 27.76 29.61 31.05
N LEU A 83 26.49 29.86 30.75
CA LEU A 83 25.43 29.93 31.74
C LEU A 83 24.63 28.61 31.70
N PRO A 84 24.97 27.62 32.55
CA PRO A 84 24.10 26.46 32.78
C PRO A 84 22.89 26.88 33.62
N GLY A 85 21.70 26.43 33.25
CA GLY A 85 20.46 26.68 33.97
C GLY A 85 19.53 25.47 33.91
N ILE A 86 18.75 25.26 34.97
CA ILE A 86 17.70 24.25 35.01
C ILE A 86 16.39 25.03 35.21
N ARG A 87 15.42 24.81 34.34
CA ARG A 87 14.09 25.42 34.47
C ARG A 87 13.04 24.33 34.67
N GLY A 88 12.22 24.48 35.70
CA GLY A 88 11.01 23.70 35.90
C GLY A 88 9.78 24.52 35.57
N GLU A 89 8.87 23.97 34.77
CA GLU A 89 7.56 24.58 34.45
C GLU A 89 6.45 23.58 34.77
N VAL A 90 5.42 24.03 35.49
CA VAL A 90 4.24 23.19 35.81
C VAL A 90 2.94 23.97 35.63
N ASN A 91 1.97 23.35 34.96
CA ASN A 91 0.63 23.89 34.80
C ASN A 91 -0.19 23.58 36.06
N ILE A 92 -0.56 24.61 36.83
CA ILE A 92 -1.40 24.45 38.03
C ILE A 92 -2.89 24.56 37.72
N PHE A 93 -3.24 25.25 36.63
CA PHE A 93 -4.63 25.42 36.20
C PHE A 93 -4.71 25.69 34.70
N ALA A 94 -5.56 24.92 34.00
CA ALA A 94 -5.75 25.06 32.55
C ALA A 94 -7.21 25.07 32.08
N SER A 95 -8.19 25.18 32.97
CA SER A 95 -9.61 25.32 32.64
C SER A 95 -10.16 24.31 31.60
N GLY A 96 -9.73 23.04 31.67
CA GLY A 96 -10.14 21.98 30.73
C GLY A 96 -9.39 21.96 29.39
N ALA A 97 -8.46 22.90 29.17
CA ALA A 97 -7.84 23.10 27.88
C ALA A 97 -6.72 22.10 27.56
N ILE A 98 -6.18 21.40 28.56
CA ILE A 98 -5.24 20.29 28.34
C ILE A 98 -6.05 19.05 27.95
N GLU A 99 -7.12 18.76 28.68
CA GLU A 99 -8.02 17.64 28.44
C GLU A 99 -8.66 17.70 27.05
N ALA A 100 -9.07 18.90 26.62
CA ALA A 100 -9.61 19.11 25.28
C ALA A 100 -8.57 18.89 24.18
N ASP A 101 -7.30 19.24 24.42
CA ASP A 101 -6.23 18.97 23.46
C ASP A 101 -5.89 17.47 23.38
N VAL A 102 -5.91 16.77 24.53
CA VAL A 102 -5.80 15.30 24.57
C VAL A 102 -6.93 14.66 23.76
N HIS A 103 -8.18 15.03 24.03
CA HIS A 103 -9.34 14.49 23.30
C HIS A 103 -9.29 14.80 21.79
N ARG A 104 -8.79 15.99 21.41
CA ARG A 104 -8.53 16.34 20.01
C ARG A 104 -7.51 15.39 19.39
N SER A 105 -6.37 15.17 20.05
CA SER A 105 -5.34 14.23 19.56
C SER A 105 -5.82 12.78 19.52
N GLU A 106 -6.66 12.36 20.45
CA GLU A 106 -7.29 11.02 20.43
C GLU A 106 -8.22 10.86 19.22
N SER A 107 -9.09 11.85 18.98
CA SER A 107 -10.00 11.85 17.83
C SER A 107 -9.22 11.87 16.50
N GLU A 108 -8.11 12.60 16.46
CA GLU A 108 -7.20 12.64 15.32
C GLU A 108 -6.54 11.27 15.08
N ALA A 109 -6.07 10.60 16.13
CA ALA A 109 -5.52 9.24 16.02
C ALA A 109 -6.58 8.21 15.56
N GLU A 110 -7.82 8.32 16.02
CA GLU A 110 -8.94 7.49 15.55
C GLU A 110 -9.22 7.72 14.05
N TYR A 111 -9.16 8.97 13.58
CA TYR A 111 -9.27 9.28 12.16
C TYR A 111 -8.15 8.61 11.34
N TYR A 112 -6.90 8.73 11.77
CA TYR A 112 -5.77 8.12 11.07
C TYR A 112 -5.81 6.58 11.13
N HIS A 113 -6.40 6.00 12.16
CA HIS A 113 -6.62 4.56 12.24
C HIS A 113 -7.56 4.08 11.12
N TYR A 114 -8.74 4.69 10.98
CA TYR A 114 -9.66 4.36 9.90
C TYR A 114 -9.11 4.72 8.52
N LYS A 115 -8.28 5.78 8.42
CA LYS A 115 -7.63 6.14 7.17
C LYS A 115 -6.63 5.08 6.72
N MET A 116 -5.86 4.52 7.65
CA MET A 116 -4.93 3.42 7.38
C MET A 116 -5.67 2.15 6.94
N GLU A 117 -6.81 1.82 7.57
CA GLU A 117 -7.66 0.71 7.13
C GLU A 117 -8.24 0.93 5.72
N GLU A 118 -8.74 2.14 5.43
CA GLU A 118 -9.26 2.51 4.11
C GLU A 118 -8.17 2.35 3.02
N THR A 119 -6.97 2.87 3.26
CA THR A 119 -5.82 2.72 2.35
C THR A 119 -5.47 1.24 2.16
N GLY A 120 -5.46 0.45 3.24
CA GLY A 120 -5.22 -0.99 3.15
C GLY A 120 -6.24 -1.71 2.26
N GLU A 121 -7.52 -1.42 2.42
CA GLU A 121 -8.60 -1.99 1.60
C GLU A 121 -8.49 -1.57 0.12
N GLU A 122 -8.13 -0.31 -0.16
CA GLU A 122 -7.93 0.16 -1.53
C GLU A 122 -6.73 -0.52 -2.21
N THR A 123 -5.64 -0.73 -1.47
CA THR A 123 -4.49 -1.51 -1.93
C THR A 123 -4.88 -2.97 -2.19
N ILE A 124 -5.63 -3.61 -1.28
CA ILE A 124 -6.13 -4.99 -1.48
C ILE A 124 -7.01 -5.06 -2.72
N ARG A 125 -7.95 -4.12 -2.88
CA ARG A 125 -8.86 -4.07 -4.04
C ARG A 125 -8.08 -3.94 -5.34
N SER A 126 -7.12 -3.03 -5.40
CA SER A 126 -6.27 -2.79 -6.58
C SER A 126 -5.42 -4.02 -6.90
N PHE A 127 -4.83 -4.64 -5.88
CA PHE A 127 -4.05 -5.87 -6.02
C PHE A 127 -4.90 -7.02 -6.58
N VAL A 128 -6.06 -7.28 -5.97
CA VAL A 128 -6.97 -8.35 -6.36
C VAL A 128 -7.49 -8.13 -7.78
N SER A 129 -7.85 -6.89 -8.14
CA SER A 129 -8.28 -6.58 -9.51
C SER A 129 -7.20 -6.92 -10.53
N LEU A 130 -5.95 -6.47 -10.30
CA LEU A 130 -4.82 -6.76 -11.19
C LEU A 130 -4.50 -8.25 -11.24
N TYR A 131 -4.62 -8.96 -10.11
CA TYR A 131 -4.43 -10.42 -10.05
C TYR A 131 -5.46 -11.16 -10.92
N LEU A 132 -6.74 -10.79 -10.79
CA LEU A 132 -7.83 -11.39 -11.57
C LEU A 132 -7.70 -11.04 -13.06
N ASP A 133 -7.27 -9.83 -13.41
CA ASP A 133 -6.98 -9.45 -14.79
C ASP A 133 -5.82 -10.29 -15.37
N ALA A 134 -4.74 -10.49 -14.61
CA ALA A 134 -3.64 -11.36 -15.03
C ALA A 134 -4.10 -12.81 -15.23
N LEU A 135 -4.90 -13.33 -14.30
CA LEU A 135 -5.47 -14.68 -14.41
C LEU A 135 -6.35 -14.82 -15.66
N ARG A 136 -7.20 -13.82 -15.93
CA ARG A 136 -8.05 -13.77 -17.13
C ARG A 136 -7.22 -13.76 -18.41
N GLU A 137 -6.14 -12.98 -18.46
CA GLU A 137 -5.27 -12.93 -19.64
C GLU A 137 -4.54 -14.26 -19.86
N LYS A 138 -4.03 -14.89 -18.79
CA LYS A 138 -3.45 -16.24 -18.83
C LYS A 138 -4.44 -17.26 -19.43
N GLN A 139 -5.67 -17.28 -18.93
CA GLN A 139 -6.72 -18.17 -19.44
C GLN A 139 -7.10 -17.86 -20.90
N SER A 140 -7.19 -16.58 -21.26
CA SER A 140 -7.50 -16.14 -22.62
C SER A 140 -6.43 -16.56 -23.63
N ILE A 141 -5.15 -16.51 -23.23
CA ILE A 141 -4.03 -16.98 -24.06
C ILE A 141 -4.16 -18.48 -24.34
N GLU A 142 -4.51 -19.29 -23.33
CA GLU A 142 -4.71 -20.74 -23.53
C GLU A 142 -5.84 -21.04 -24.51
N VAL A 143 -6.96 -20.33 -24.42
CA VAL A 143 -8.06 -20.44 -25.40
C VAL A 143 -7.61 -20.04 -26.81
N LEU A 144 -6.84 -18.96 -26.94
CA LEU A 144 -6.32 -18.52 -28.24
C LEU A 144 -5.28 -19.49 -28.82
N LYS A 145 -4.45 -20.14 -28.00
CA LYS A 145 -3.52 -21.19 -28.44
C LYS A 145 -4.28 -22.38 -29.03
N GLN A 146 -5.37 -22.80 -28.40
CA GLN A 146 -6.25 -23.83 -28.96
C GLN A 146 -6.87 -23.38 -30.29
N SER A 147 -7.33 -22.13 -30.37
CA SER A 147 -7.84 -21.54 -31.62
C SER A 147 -6.78 -21.52 -32.72
N LEU A 148 -5.54 -21.16 -32.40
CA LEU A 148 -4.42 -21.14 -33.34
C LEU A 148 -4.12 -22.55 -33.86
N SER A 149 -4.13 -23.55 -32.98
CA SER A 149 -3.97 -24.96 -33.38
C SER A 149 -5.05 -25.40 -34.38
N ARG A 150 -6.31 -25.03 -34.16
CA ARG A 150 -7.41 -25.30 -35.11
C ARG A 150 -7.20 -24.59 -36.46
N HIS A 151 -6.79 -23.33 -36.46
CA HIS A 151 -6.49 -22.61 -37.72
C HIS A 151 -5.31 -23.22 -38.48
N ASN A 152 -4.29 -23.72 -37.77
CA ASN A 152 -3.18 -24.43 -38.38
C ASN A 152 -3.63 -25.75 -39.04
N ALA A 153 -4.53 -26.50 -38.40
CA ALA A 153 -5.10 -27.71 -38.98
C ALA A 153 -5.89 -27.39 -40.28
N ILE A 154 -6.75 -26.37 -40.25
CA ILE A 154 -7.51 -25.93 -41.43
C ILE A 154 -6.58 -25.53 -42.57
N LEU A 155 -5.50 -24.80 -42.29
CA LEU A 155 -4.53 -24.40 -43.31
C LEU A 155 -3.76 -25.59 -43.89
N ASN A 156 -3.47 -26.61 -43.09
CA ASN A 156 -2.85 -27.84 -43.56
C ASN A 156 -3.79 -28.62 -44.51
N ASP A 157 -5.06 -28.68 -44.18
CA ASP A 157 -6.10 -29.31 -45.01
C ASP A 157 -6.35 -28.50 -46.30
N LEU A 158 -6.31 -27.17 -46.23
CA LEU A 158 -6.42 -26.30 -47.41
C LEU A 158 -5.21 -26.44 -48.33
N ASN A 159 -3.99 -26.48 -47.78
CA ASN A 159 -2.76 -26.61 -48.56
C ASN A 159 -2.71 -27.94 -49.33
N THR A 160 -3.17 -29.04 -48.74
CA THR A 160 -3.23 -30.35 -49.42
C THR A 160 -4.20 -30.36 -50.60
N ILE A 161 -5.23 -29.52 -50.60
CA ILE A 161 -6.24 -29.50 -51.66
C ILE A 161 -5.99 -28.37 -52.69
N SER A 162 -5.41 -27.23 -52.28
CA SER A 162 -5.06 -26.09 -53.15
C SER A 162 -4.12 -26.48 -54.29
N ILE A 163 -3.24 -27.46 -54.05
CA ILE A 163 -2.33 -28.04 -55.07
C ILE A 163 -3.10 -28.58 -56.28
N HIS A 164 -4.38 -28.92 -56.12
CA HIS A 164 -5.22 -29.52 -57.15
C HIS A 164 -6.34 -28.60 -57.68
N ASP A 165 -6.61 -27.46 -57.04
CA ASP A 165 -7.70 -26.53 -57.43
C ASP A 165 -7.31 -25.07 -57.15
N THR A 166 -7.07 -24.31 -58.23
CA THR A 166 -6.72 -22.88 -58.19
C THR A 166 -7.79 -21.97 -57.61
N GLY A 167 -9.06 -22.41 -57.52
CA GLY A 167 -10.14 -21.64 -56.90
C GLY A 167 -9.98 -21.45 -55.38
N ARG A 168 -9.19 -22.33 -54.73
CA ARG A 168 -9.07 -22.40 -53.26
C ARG A 168 -7.97 -21.53 -52.67
N GLU A 169 -7.15 -20.90 -53.50
CA GLU A 169 -6.14 -19.92 -53.08
C GLU A 169 -6.76 -18.78 -52.26
N SER A 170 -7.97 -18.34 -52.62
CA SER A 170 -8.68 -17.29 -51.88
C SER A 170 -9.10 -17.71 -50.47
N GLU A 171 -9.55 -18.96 -50.28
CA GLU A 171 -9.87 -19.54 -48.98
C GLU A 171 -8.61 -19.67 -48.11
N PHE A 172 -7.51 -20.12 -48.71
CA PHE A 172 -6.22 -20.24 -48.04
C PHE A 172 -5.74 -18.89 -47.51
N VAL A 173 -5.72 -17.85 -48.35
CA VAL A 173 -5.31 -16.50 -47.95
C VAL A 173 -6.20 -15.95 -46.82
N GLN A 174 -7.52 -16.19 -46.88
CA GLN A 174 -8.44 -15.79 -45.81
C GLN A 174 -8.18 -16.53 -44.50
N ALA A 175 -7.94 -17.85 -44.56
CA ALA A 175 -7.61 -18.66 -43.38
C ALA A 175 -6.25 -18.25 -42.79
N GLU A 176 -5.27 -17.91 -43.63
CA GLU A 176 -3.97 -17.41 -43.19
C GLU A 176 -4.11 -16.06 -42.49
N ALA A 177 -4.90 -15.12 -43.04
CA ALA A 177 -5.19 -13.85 -42.40
C ALA A 177 -5.81 -14.04 -41.00
N ARG A 178 -6.76 -14.98 -40.84
CA ARG A 178 -7.34 -15.31 -39.53
C ARG A 178 -6.32 -15.90 -38.56
N ARG A 179 -5.44 -16.81 -39.02
CA ARG A 179 -4.32 -17.33 -38.21
C ARG A 179 -3.40 -16.20 -37.74
N LEU A 180 -3.05 -15.29 -38.64
CA LEU A 180 -2.21 -14.13 -38.34
C LEU A 180 -2.86 -13.23 -37.30
N MET A 181 -4.17 -12.99 -37.41
CA MET A 181 -4.95 -12.22 -36.44
C MET A 181 -4.95 -12.87 -35.05
N VAL A 182 -5.16 -14.19 -34.95
CA VAL A 182 -5.11 -14.93 -33.67
C VAL A 182 -3.71 -14.83 -33.06
N ARG A 183 -2.65 -15.00 -33.86
CA ARG A 183 -1.27 -14.86 -33.37
C ARG A 183 -0.98 -13.45 -32.86
N GLN A 184 -1.50 -12.43 -33.52
CA GLN A 184 -1.38 -11.04 -33.07
C GLN A 184 -2.11 -10.83 -31.73
N GLN A 185 -3.30 -11.42 -31.56
CA GLN A 185 -4.02 -11.38 -30.29
C GLN A 185 -3.25 -12.06 -29.15
N ILE A 186 -2.65 -13.24 -29.41
CA ILE A 186 -1.79 -13.91 -28.42
C ILE A 186 -0.64 -13.00 -28.00
N ASN A 187 0.08 -12.40 -28.96
CA ASN A 187 1.19 -11.50 -28.67
C ASN A 187 0.75 -10.28 -27.85
N SER A 188 -0.39 -9.68 -28.18
CA SER A 188 -0.95 -8.54 -27.45
C SER A 188 -1.30 -8.92 -26.01
N ARG A 189 -2.03 -10.02 -25.80
CA ARG A 189 -2.39 -10.49 -24.46
C ARG A 189 -1.20 -10.91 -23.62
N SER A 190 -0.21 -11.58 -24.22
CA SER A 190 1.04 -11.93 -23.53
C SER A 190 1.81 -10.69 -23.06
N ARG A 191 1.76 -9.58 -23.80
CA ARG A 191 2.34 -8.31 -23.35
C ARG A 191 1.58 -7.75 -22.16
N VAL A 192 0.25 -7.73 -22.23
CA VAL A 192 -0.60 -7.28 -21.11
C VAL A 192 -0.32 -8.12 -19.86
N LEU A 193 -0.32 -9.45 -19.98
CA LEU A 193 0.01 -10.37 -18.88
C LEU A 193 1.37 -10.04 -18.25
N LYS A 194 2.42 -9.88 -19.06
CA LYS A 194 3.76 -9.53 -18.56
C LYS A 194 3.77 -8.17 -17.85
N THR A 195 3.09 -7.17 -18.39
CA THR A 195 2.99 -5.85 -17.75
C THR A 195 2.22 -5.93 -16.43
N THR A 196 1.13 -6.68 -16.37
CA THR A 196 0.33 -6.87 -15.15
C THR A 196 1.11 -7.63 -14.08
N LEU A 197 1.83 -8.69 -14.45
CA LEU A 197 2.74 -9.42 -13.55
C LEU A 197 3.87 -8.51 -13.04
N GLY A 198 4.43 -7.67 -13.90
CA GLY A 198 5.43 -6.67 -13.51
C GLY A 198 4.89 -5.68 -12.47
N LYS A 199 3.64 -5.22 -12.64
CA LYS A 199 2.96 -4.37 -11.64
C LYS A 199 2.68 -5.10 -10.33
N LEU A 200 2.19 -6.34 -10.38
CA LEU A 200 1.97 -7.14 -9.17
C LEU A 200 3.27 -7.36 -8.39
N SER A 201 4.37 -7.55 -9.11
CA SER A 201 5.71 -7.74 -8.56
C SER A 201 6.27 -6.51 -7.85
N THR A 202 5.68 -5.31 -8.00
CA THR A 202 6.17 -4.12 -7.26
C THR A 202 5.73 -4.14 -5.80
N TRP A 203 4.71 -4.92 -5.46
CA TRP A 203 4.15 -5.01 -4.11
C TRP A 203 4.63 -6.24 -3.34
N THR A 204 5.34 -7.16 -3.98
CA THR A 204 5.79 -8.43 -3.38
C THR A 204 7.32 -8.49 -3.38
N LYS A 205 7.93 -9.19 -2.40
CA LYS A 205 9.39 -9.34 -2.36
C LYS A 205 9.90 -10.21 -3.49
N ASN A 206 9.14 -11.27 -3.79
CA ASN A 206 9.44 -12.16 -4.90
C ASN A 206 8.59 -11.75 -6.11
N PRO A 207 9.16 -11.77 -7.33
CA PRO A 207 8.42 -11.44 -8.52
C PRO A 207 7.28 -12.44 -8.72
N VAL A 208 6.06 -11.93 -8.98
CA VAL A 208 4.89 -12.75 -9.29
C VAL A 208 5.04 -13.30 -10.70
N THR A 209 4.96 -14.61 -10.83
CA THR A 209 5.12 -15.33 -12.09
C THR A 209 3.81 -15.97 -12.56
N GLU A 210 3.78 -16.48 -13.79
CA GLU A 210 2.61 -17.17 -14.33
C GLU A 210 2.21 -18.41 -13.51
N SER A 211 3.15 -19.05 -12.79
CA SER A 211 2.86 -20.20 -11.93
C SER A 211 2.10 -19.82 -10.65
N ASP A 212 2.27 -18.59 -10.16
CA ASP A 212 1.60 -18.10 -8.95
C ASP A 212 0.13 -17.68 -9.22
N LEU A 213 -0.25 -17.62 -10.50
CA LEU A 213 -1.62 -17.35 -10.93
C LEU A 213 -2.47 -18.62 -10.88
N GLU A 214 -3.13 -18.83 -9.74
CA GLU A 214 -4.08 -19.90 -9.51
C GLU A 214 -5.51 -19.35 -9.42
N ASN A 215 -6.52 -20.16 -9.78
CA ASN A 215 -7.91 -19.75 -9.67
C ASN A 215 -8.40 -19.88 -8.22
N PRO A 216 -8.61 -18.75 -7.49
CA PRO A 216 -9.03 -18.79 -6.09
C PRO A 216 -10.48 -19.30 -5.93
N PHE A 217 -11.27 -19.26 -7.00
CA PHE A 217 -12.68 -19.66 -7.02
C PHE A 217 -12.88 -21.06 -7.61
N SER A 218 -11.81 -21.85 -7.78
CA SER A 218 -11.89 -23.21 -8.35
C SER A 218 -12.84 -24.16 -7.60
N ARG A 219 -13.12 -23.88 -6.31
CA ARG A 219 -14.04 -24.66 -5.47
C ARG A 219 -15.44 -24.05 -5.33
N MET A 220 -15.72 -22.91 -5.97
CA MET A 220 -17.00 -22.20 -5.87
C MET A 220 -17.82 -22.38 -7.14
N THR A 221 -19.13 -22.50 -6.99
CA THR A 221 -20.08 -22.45 -8.11
C THR A 221 -20.48 -21.01 -8.38
N GLU A 222 -20.86 -20.71 -9.63
CA GLU A 222 -21.30 -19.38 -10.06
C GLU A 222 -22.47 -18.84 -9.20
N ALA A 223 -23.47 -19.69 -8.92
CA ALA A 223 -24.60 -19.34 -8.06
C ALA A 223 -24.17 -18.93 -6.65
N ARG A 224 -23.15 -19.59 -6.09
CA ARG A 224 -22.61 -19.28 -4.77
C ARG A 224 -21.82 -17.97 -4.76
N LEU A 225 -21.02 -17.72 -5.81
CA LEU A 225 -20.33 -16.43 -5.99
C LEU A 225 -21.33 -15.28 -6.03
N LEU A 226 -22.40 -15.41 -6.82
CA LEU A 226 -23.40 -14.35 -6.92
C LEU A 226 -24.09 -14.12 -5.57
N THR A 227 -24.48 -15.19 -4.88
CA THR A 227 -25.18 -15.08 -3.58
C THR A 227 -24.31 -14.49 -2.47
N ASP A 228 -23.03 -14.87 -2.42
CA ASP A 228 -22.12 -14.43 -1.35
C ASP A 228 -21.64 -12.98 -1.56
N PHE A 229 -21.51 -12.52 -2.81
CA PHE A 229 -20.92 -11.21 -3.13
C PHE A 229 -21.91 -10.12 -3.61
N THR A 230 -23.20 -10.44 -3.80
CA THR A 230 -24.25 -9.44 -4.12
C THR A 230 -25.00 -8.90 -2.89
N GLN A 231 -24.67 -9.37 -1.69
CA GLN A 231 -25.31 -8.89 -0.47
C GLN A 231 -25.01 -7.40 -0.22
N ALA A 232 -25.99 -6.70 0.35
CA ALA A 232 -25.95 -5.27 0.65
C ALA A 232 -24.65 -4.88 1.41
N PRO A 233 -24.13 -3.65 1.22
CA PRO A 233 -22.85 -3.23 1.78
C PRO A 233 -22.76 -3.53 3.27
N GLN A 234 -21.69 -4.24 3.66
CA GLN A 234 -21.50 -4.64 5.05
C GLN A 234 -21.39 -3.40 5.95
N LYS A 235 -22.14 -3.43 7.04
CA LYS A 235 -22.05 -2.47 8.14
C LYS A 235 -20.60 -2.48 8.66
N GLY A 236 -19.91 -1.33 8.61
CA GLY A 236 -18.50 -1.24 9.02
C GLY A 236 -17.47 -0.93 7.93
N ASN A 237 -17.89 -0.39 6.78
CA ASN A 237 -16.94 0.08 5.75
C ASN A 237 -15.95 1.11 6.35
N PRO A 238 -14.62 0.89 6.26
CA PRO A 238 -13.59 1.79 6.80
C PRO A 238 -13.71 3.23 6.29
N SER A 239 -14.09 3.44 5.03
CA SER A 239 -14.29 4.79 4.47
C SER A 239 -15.42 5.57 5.16
N TRP A 240 -16.45 4.88 5.66
CA TRP A 240 -17.50 5.51 6.45
C TRP A 240 -17.00 5.82 7.88
N GLY A 241 -16.22 4.91 8.47
CA GLY A 241 -15.53 5.12 9.75
C GLY A 241 -14.62 6.35 9.72
N SER A 242 -13.77 6.46 8.69
CA SER A 242 -12.85 7.60 8.50
C SER A 242 -13.61 8.93 8.39
N ARG A 243 -14.67 9.00 7.56
CA ARG A 243 -15.47 10.24 7.46
C ARG A 243 -16.13 10.62 8.78
N ARG A 244 -16.65 9.64 9.52
CA ARG A 244 -17.26 9.89 10.83
C ARG A 244 -16.22 10.39 11.84
N ALA A 245 -15.07 9.72 11.93
CA ALA A 245 -13.98 10.10 12.83
C ALA A 245 -13.43 11.50 12.48
N GLY A 246 -13.32 11.85 11.20
CA GLY A 246 -12.91 13.18 10.77
C GLY A 246 -13.88 14.28 11.22
N VAL A 247 -15.19 14.03 11.18
CA VAL A 247 -16.19 14.98 11.72
C VAL A 247 -16.05 15.13 13.23
N VAL A 248 -15.82 14.04 13.96
CA VAL A 248 -15.62 14.07 15.42
C VAL A 248 -14.34 14.82 15.76
N GLY A 249 -13.23 14.54 15.08
CA GLY A 249 -11.95 15.23 15.26
C GLY A 249 -12.04 16.73 14.99
N ASN A 250 -12.78 17.15 13.96
CA ASN A 250 -12.99 18.58 13.69
C ASN A 250 -13.77 19.28 14.81
N LYS A 251 -14.76 18.63 15.41
CA LYS A 251 -15.49 19.17 16.57
C LYS A 251 -14.58 19.28 17.79
N ALA A 252 -13.81 18.23 18.08
CA ALA A 252 -12.84 18.24 19.17
C ALA A 252 -11.78 19.34 19.00
N ALA A 253 -11.33 19.59 17.77
CA ALA A 253 -10.41 20.68 17.47
C ALA A 253 -11.02 22.06 17.74
N GLN A 254 -12.28 22.27 17.37
CA GLN A 254 -12.99 23.51 17.68
C GLN A 254 -13.10 23.75 19.19
N GLU A 255 -13.48 22.72 19.95
CA GLU A 255 -13.59 22.79 21.41
C GLU A 255 -12.23 23.07 22.08
N ALA A 256 -11.17 22.39 21.64
CA ALA A 256 -9.81 22.66 22.13
C ALA A 256 -9.36 24.11 21.85
N HIS A 257 -9.70 24.65 20.67
CA HIS A 257 -9.43 26.05 20.34
C HIS A 257 -10.22 27.04 21.22
N GLU A 258 -11.47 26.73 21.54
CA GLU A 258 -12.30 27.55 22.42
C GLU A 258 -11.77 27.56 23.86
N LEU A 259 -11.48 26.38 24.42
CA LEU A 259 -10.94 26.25 25.78
C LEU A 259 -9.50 26.76 25.88
N GLY A 260 -8.72 26.72 24.81
CA GLY A 260 -7.40 27.34 24.74
C GLY A 260 -7.39 28.86 24.91
N ARG A 261 -8.54 29.53 24.72
CA ARG A 261 -8.67 30.98 24.97
C ARG A 261 -8.92 31.31 26.45
N ASN A 262 -9.22 30.31 27.28
CA ASN A 262 -9.47 30.53 28.71
C ASN A 262 -8.17 30.79 29.48
N THR A 263 -8.31 31.30 30.69
CA THR A 263 -7.17 31.61 31.56
C THR A 263 -6.40 30.34 31.91
N ARG A 264 -5.06 30.43 31.79
CA ARG A 264 -4.12 29.39 32.20
C ARG A 264 -3.15 29.96 33.23
N GLY A 265 -2.87 29.21 34.28
CA GLY A 265 -1.94 29.57 35.34
C GLY A 265 -0.85 28.51 35.47
N GLY A 266 0.41 28.95 35.52
CA GLY A 266 1.57 28.08 35.67
C GLY A 266 2.54 28.59 36.73
N LEU A 267 3.33 27.69 37.30
CA LEU A 267 4.48 28.01 38.15
C LEU A 267 5.76 27.73 37.36
N THR A 268 6.70 28.67 37.41
CA THR A 268 8.03 28.54 36.81
C THR A 268 9.10 28.72 37.89
N GLY A 269 10.12 27.87 37.86
CA GLY A 269 11.29 27.94 38.75
C GLY A 269 12.59 27.78 37.96
N CYS A 270 13.61 28.55 38.33
CA CYS A 270 14.96 28.55 37.74
C CYS A 270 16.02 28.27 38.81
#